data_AF-A0A7X7ZL98-F1
#
_entry.id   AF-A0A7X7ZL98-F1
#
_cell.length_a   1.000
_cell.length_b   1.000
_cell.length_c   1.000
_cell.angle_alpha   90.00
_cell.angle_beta   90.00
_cell.angle_gamma   90.00
#
_symmetry.space_group_name_H-M   'P 1'
#
loop_
_entity.id
_entity.type
_entity.pdbx_description
1 polymer ?
#
loop_
_entity_poly.entity_id
_entity_poly.type
_entity_poly.pdbx_seq_one_letter_code
_entity_poly.pdbx_strand_id
1 'polypeptide(L)'
;MMIRQEFTGMLPAAIDKFEALLTQAIAKGLNPVVAKGYDAAAGKDSYFYWGCACSIQCDDALQLEIDAENLGIECLGNGDFAYTNGLDIDDFKTYRVNGNLELTPEQEV
;
A
#
# COMPACT_ATOMS: atom_id res chain seq x y z
N MET A 1 -14.68 4.09 -11.14
CA MET A 1 -13.21 4.29 -11.14
C MET A 1 -12.59 3.02 -11.70
N MET A 2 -11.71 3.13 -12.70
CA MET A 2 -11.01 1.97 -13.24
C MET A 2 -9.77 1.75 -12.37
N ILE A 3 -9.69 0.60 -11.69
CA ILE A 3 -8.55 0.24 -10.84
C ILE A 3 -7.42 -0.25 -11.75
N ARG A 4 -6.18 0.17 -11.45
CA ARG A 4 -4.98 -0.30 -12.13
C ARG A 4 -4.85 -1.82 -12.02
N GLN A 5 -4.39 -2.47 -13.08
CA GLN A 5 -4.24 -3.92 -13.08
C GLN A 5 -3.23 -4.38 -12.02
N GLU A 6 -2.20 -3.58 -11.80
CA GLU A 6 -1.14 -3.78 -10.80
C GLU A 6 -1.68 -3.83 -9.37
N PHE A 7 -2.86 -3.25 -9.11
CA PHE A 7 -3.52 -3.24 -7.80
C PHE A 7 -4.49 -4.41 -7.59
N THR A 8 -4.56 -5.35 -8.52
CA THR A 8 -5.41 -6.55 -8.38
C THR A 8 -5.05 -7.31 -7.11
N GLY A 9 -6.02 -7.54 -6.23
CA GLY A 9 -5.83 -8.25 -4.96
C GLY A 9 -5.43 -7.37 -3.77
N MET A 10 -5.22 -6.06 -3.99
CA MET A 10 -4.93 -5.11 -2.90
C MET A 10 -6.18 -4.68 -2.13
N LEU A 11 -5.98 -4.24 -0.90
CA LEU A 11 -7.05 -3.73 -0.04
C LEU A 11 -7.52 -2.34 -0.52
N PRO A 12 -8.83 -2.08 -0.57
CA PRO A 12 -9.38 -0.81 -1.07
C PRO A 12 -8.76 0.44 -0.43
N ALA A 13 -8.62 0.47 0.89
CA ALA A 13 -8.03 1.63 1.57
C ALA A 13 -6.56 1.88 1.17
N ALA A 14 -5.79 0.83 0.90
CA ALA A 14 -4.43 0.97 0.39
C ALA A 14 -4.43 1.50 -1.05
N ILE A 15 -5.31 0.97 -1.90
CA ILE A 15 -5.48 1.46 -3.29
C ILE A 15 -5.77 2.95 -3.31
N ASP A 16 -6.71 3.43 -2.49
CA ASP A 16 -7.09 4.83 -2.45
C ASP A 16 -5.90 5.75 -2.09
N LYS A 17 -5.04 5.31 -1.16
CA LYS A 17 -3.83 6.04 -0.77
C LYS A 17 -2.77 6.03 -1.86
N PHE A 18 -2.53 4.89 -2.50
CA PHE A 18 -1.57 4.82 -3.58
C PHE A 18 -2.01 5.62 -4.80
N GLU A 19 -3.30 5.63 -5.16
CA GLU A 19 -3.80 6.50 -6.23
C GLU A 19 -3.65 7.99 -5.89
N ALA A 20 -3.83 8.38 -4.62
CA ALA A 20 -3.57 9.74 -4.18
C ALA A 20 -2.08 10.13 -4.35
N LEU A 21 -1.16 9.24 -3.97
CA LEU A 21 0.28 9.43 -4.15
C LEU A 21 0.65 9.54 -5.64
N LEU A 22 0.16 8.62 -6.48
CA LEU A 22 0.39 8.63 -7.93
C LEU A 22 -0.15 9.92 -8.57
N THR A 23 -1.32 10.39 -8.14
CA THR A 23 -1.89 11.66 -8.61
C THR A 23 -0.99 12.85 -8.28
N GLN A 24 -0.43 12.91 -7.06
CA GLN A 24 0.51 13.97 -6.67
C GLN A 24 1.81 13.90 -7.47
N ALA A 25 2.38 12.71 -7.63
CA ALA A 25 3.60 12.49 -8.39
C ALA A 25 3.42 12.87 -9.88
N ILE A 26 2.29 12.51 -10.50
CA ILE A 26 1.94 12.92 -11.87
C ILE A 26 1.81 14.44 -11.97
N ALA A 27 1.14 15.09 -11.01
CA ALA A 27 0.98 16.54 -11.00
C ALA A 27 2.32 17.29 -10.88
N LYS A 28 3.33 16.67 -10.26
CA LYS A 28 4.70 17.16 -10.16
C LYS A 28 5.58 16.77 -11.36
N GLY A 29 5.07 16.00 -12.31
CA GLY A 29 5.81 15.57 -13.50
C GLY A 29 6.82 14.44 -13.25
N LEU A 30 6.63 13.63 -12.19
CA LEU A 30 7.60 12.59 -11.78
C LEU A 30 7.42 11.24 -12.49
N ASN A 31 6.45 11.12 -13.41
CA ASN A 31 6.20 9.93 -14.23
C ASN A 31 6.19 8.59 -13.45
N PRO A 32 5.33 8.43 -12.43
CA PRO A 32 5.36 7.25 -11.59
C PRO A 32 4.87 5.99 -12.34
N VAL A 33 5.52 4.86 -12.09
CA VAL A 33 5.21 3.53 -12.61
C VAL A 33 5.01 2.57 -11.44
N VAL A 34 3.88 1.86 -11.41
CA VAL A 34 3.64 0.78 -10.45
C VAL A 34 4.25 -0.49 -11.01
N ALA A 35 5.21 -1.08 -10.30
CA ALA A 35 5.91 -2.29 -10.73
C ALA A 35 5.23 -3.57 -10.24
N LYS A 36 4.66 -3.55 -9.02
CA LYS A 36 3.94 -4.69 -8.42
C LYS A 36 2.99 -4.21 -7.32
N GLY A 37 1.91 -4.97 -7.11
CA GLY A 37 1.02 -4.86 -5.95
C GLY A 37 1.02 -6.17 -5.18
N TYR A 38 -0.16 -6.66 -4.80
CA TYR A 38 -0.36 -7.92 -4.07
C TYR A 38 0.51 -9.08 -4.59
N ASP A 39 1.17 -9.79 -3.67
CA ASP A 39 1.99 -10.97 -3.96
C ASP A 39 1.79 -12.08 -2.92
N ALA A 40 1.13 -13.16 -3.34
CA ALA A 40 0.89 -14.33 -2.49
C ALA A 40 2.18 -15.10 -2.14
N ALA A 41 3.24 -15.00 -2.95
CA ALA A 41 4.49 -15.69 -2.71
C ALA A 41 5.38 -15.02 -1.66
N ALA A 42 5.13 -13.74 -1.35
CA ALA A 42 5.87 -12.98 -0.34
C ALA A 42 5.67 -13.50 1.10
N GLY A 43 4.57 -14.23 1.35
CA GLY A 43 4.28 -14.85 2.64
C GLY A 43 3.72 -13.88 3.70
N LYS A 44 3.22 -14.45 4.81
CA LYS A 44 2.42 -13.72 5.82
C LYS A 44 3.19 -12.65 6.61
N ASP A 45 4.51 -12.63 6.52
CA ASP A 45 5.37 -11.60 7.14
C ASP A 45 5.61 -10.40 6.21
N SER A 46 4.90 -10.34 5.07
CA SER A 46 5.00 -9.26 4.10
C SER A 46 3.67 -8.53 3.89
N TYR A 47 3.70 -7.21 3.87
CA TYR A 47 2.54 -6.38 3.51
C TYR A 47 2.06 -6.60 2.06
N PHE A 48 2.91 -7.15 1.18
CA PHE A 48 2.50 -7.55 -0.17
C PHE A 48 1.51 -8.72 -0.14
N TYR A 49 1.69 -9.69 0.76
CA TYR A 49 0.76 -10.81 0.94
C TYR A 49 -0.61 -10.36 1.47
N TRP A 50 -0.64 -9.28 2.24
CA TRP A 50 -1.89 -8.74 2.79
C TRP A 50 -2.55 -7.70 1.87
N GLY A 51 -1.94 -7.38 0.73
CA GLY A 51 -2.48 -6.44 -0.24
C GLY A 51 -2.44 -4.98 0.21
N CYS A 52 -1.58 -4.64 1.17
CA CYS A 52 -1.41 -3.27 1.67
C CYS A 52 -0.08 -2.61 1.23
N ALA A 53 0.73 -3.32 0.45
CA ALA A 53 1.95 -2.78 -0.15
C ALA A 53 1.93 -2.78 -1.69
N CYS A 54 2.68 -1.86 -2.28
CA CYS A 54 2.99 -1.83 -3.70
C CYS A 54 4.41 -1.31 -3.94
N SER A 55 4.97 -1.58 -5.13
CA SER A 55 6.21 -0.96 -5.57
C SER A 55 5.93 0.13 -6.59
N ILE A 56 6.49 1.31 -6.35
CA ILE A 56 6.36 2.47 -7.22
C ILE A 56 7.76 2.99 -7.52
N GLN A 57 8.02 3.25 -8.80
CA GLN A 57 9.23 3.91 -9.28
C GLN A 57 8.84 5.23 -9.94
N CYS A 58 9.70 6.23 -9.88
CA CYS A 58 9.50 7.54 -10.51
C CYS A 58 10.85 8.20 -10.79
N ASP A 59 10.82 9.36 -11.45
CA ASP A 59 12.02 10.11 -11.81
C ASP A 59 12.77 10.68 -10.60
N ASP A 60 12.06 10.96 -9.49
CA ASP A 60 12.62 11.46 -8.23
C ASP A 60 12.10 10.64 -7.04
N ALA A 61 12.85 9.60 -6.70
CA ALA A 61 12.51 8.69 -5.61
C ALA A 61 12.40 9.39 -4.25
N LEU A 62 13.27 10.36 -3.97
CA LEU A 62 13.26 11.09 -2.70
C LEU A 62 11.99 11.94 -2.57
N GLN A 63 11.59 12.62 -3.64
CA GLN A 63 10.35 13.41 -3.63
C GLN A 63 9.11 12.52 -3.45
N LEU A 64 9.11 11.32 -4.04
CA LEU A 64 8.03 10.35 -3.87
C LEU A 64 7.95 9.83 -2.43
N GLU A 65 9.08 9.53 -1.81
CA GLU A 65 9.15 9.10 -0.40
C GLU A 65 8.58 10.19 0.53
N ILE A 66 8.96 11.46 0.32
CA ILE A 66 8.42 12.59 1.08
C ILE A 66 6.89 12.70 0.92
N ASP A 67 6.37 12.53 -0.29
CA ASP A 67 4.93 12.61 -0.54
C ASP A 67 4.18 11.42 0.05
N ALA A 68 4.79 10.24 0.02
CA ALA A 68 4.25 9.03 0.63
C ALA A 68 4.11 9.21 2.15
N GLU A 69 5.16 9.67 2.83
CA GLU A 69 5.14 9.92 4.28
C GLU A 69 4.04 10.92 4.67
N ASN A 70 3.86 12.00 3.90
CA ASN A 70 2.80 12.99 4.13
C ASN A 70 1.38 12.42 4.00
N LEU A 71 1.21 11.31 3.27
CA LEU A 71 -0.06 10.59 3.13
C LEU A 71 -0.25 9.49 4.19
N GLY A 72 0.75 9.28 5.05
CA GLY A 72 0.80 8.19 6.03
C GLY A 72 1.18 6.84 5.41
N ILE A 73 1.86 6.85 4.26
CA ILE A 73 2.37 5.67 3.58
C ILE A 73 3.81 5.46 4.03
N GLU A 74 4.12 4.25 4.49
CA GLU A 74 5.46 3.85 4.94
C GLU A 74 6.33 3.45 3.75
N CYS A 75 7.56 3.95 3.72
CA CYS A 75 8.59 3.53 2.77
C CYS A 75 9.32 2.29 3.31
N LEU A 76 9.15 1.15 2.63
CA LEU A 76 9.85 -0.11 2.98
C LEU A 76 11.26 -0.20 2.36
N GLY A 77 11.60 0.74 1.47
CA GLY A 77 12.86 0.82 0.75
C GLY A 77 12.81 0.19 -0.65
N ASN A 78 13.79 0.53 -1.50
CA ASN A 78 13.87 0.05 -2.90
C ASN A 78 12.63 0.35 -3.76
N GLY A 79 11.89 1.41 -3.45
CA GLY A 79 10.65 1.76 -4.12
C GLY A 79 9.44 0.93 -3.67
N ASP A 80 9.54 0.17 -2.58
CA ASP A 80 8.41 -0.52 -1.96
C ASP A 80 7.76 0.37 -0.90
N PHE A 81 6.43 0.44 -0.90
CA PHE A 81 5.63 1.28 -0.03
C PHE A 81 4.47 0.48 0.58
N ALA A 82 4.09 0.79 1.82
CA ALA A 82 2.95 0.17 2.50
C ALA A 82 2.01 1.23 3.10
N TYR A 83 0.71 1.02 2.96
CA TYR A 83 -0.28 1.77 3.73
C TYR A 83 -1.04 0.80 4.62
N THR A 84 -0.82 0.91 5.93
CA THR A 84 -1.43 0.00 6.93
C THR A 84 -2.45 0.69 7.83
N ASN A 85 -2.62 2.01 7.69
CA ASN A 85 -3.43 2.82 8.60
C ASN A 85 -3.00 2.69 10.08
N GLY A 86 -1.70 2.49 10.33
CA GLY A 86 -1.13 2.36 11.67
C GLY A 86 -1.18 0.95 12.26
N LEU A 87 -1.71 -0.03 11.52
CA LEU A 87 -1.66 -1.44 11.89
C LEU A 87 -0.27 -2.03 11.61
N ASP A 88 0.14 -2.99 12.43
CA ASP A 88 1.37 -3.75 12.22
C ASP A 88 1.11 -5.11 11.58
N ILE A 89 2.18 -5.84 11.21
CA ILE A 89 2.06 -7.14 10.55
C ILE A 89 1.35 -8.20 11.41
N ASP A 90 1.43 -8.08 12.74
CA ASP A 90 0.82 -9.05 13.65
C ASP A 90 -0.69 -8.85 13.74
N ASP A 91 -1.17 -7.61 13.62
CA ASP A 91 -2.60 -7.30 13.45
C ASP A 91 -3.19 -8.06 12.24
N PHE A 92 -2.50 -8.04 11.08
CA PHE A 92 -2.96 -8.75 9.90
C PHE A 92 -3.03 -10.27 10.11
N LYS A 93 -2.07 -10.85 10.83
CA LYS A 93 -2.03 -12.29 11.14
C LYS A 93 -3.20 -12.75 12.01
N THR A 94 -3.93 -11.84 12.66
CA THR A 94 -5.16 -12.17 13.39
C THR A 94 -6.36 -12.45 12.47
N TYR A 95 -6.26 -12.15 11.17
CA TYR A 95 -7.35 -12.22 10.20
C TYR A 95 -8.56 -11.32 10.51
N ARG A 96 -8.36 -10.30 11.35
CA ARG A 96 -9.41 -9.33 11.74
C ARG A 96 -9.30 -8.00 11.02
N VAL A 97 -8.33 -7.83 10.13
CA VAL A 97 -8.18 -6.60 9.34
C VAL A 97 -9.15 -6.61 8.17
N ASN A 98 -10.03 -5.62 8.10
CA ASN A 98 -11.00 -5.48 7.01
C ASN A 98 -10.39 -4.75 5.78
N GLY A 99 -11.17 -4.60 4.71
CA GLY A 99 -10.74 -3.89 3.50
C GLY A 99 -10.45 -2.39 3.68
N ASN A 100 -10.86 -1.81 4.81
CA ASN A 100 -10.61 -0.42 5.18
C ASN A 100 -9.35 -0.26 6.05
N LEU A 101 -8.59 -1.34 6.30
CA LEU A 101 -7.44 -1.36 7.22
C LEU A 101 -7.84 -0.98 8.65
N GLU A 102 -8.93 -1.58 9.13
CA GLU A 102 -9.40 -1.46 10.51
C GLU A 102 -9.50 -2.84 11.14
N LEU A 103 -9.17 -2.93 12.44
CA LEU A 103 -9.37 -4.14 13.22
C LEU A 103 -10.85 -4.33 13.55
N THR A 104 -11.43 -5.43 13.07
CA THR A 104 -12.77 -5.84 13.49
C THR A 104 -12.73 -6.40 14.91
N PRO A 105 -13.81 -6.26 15.70
CA PRO A 105 -13.90 -6.89 17.02
C PRO A 105 -13.62 -8.39 16.98
N GLU A 106 -13.13 -8.94 18.10
CA GLU A 106 -13.07 -10.38 18.28
C GLU A 106 -14.49 -10.94 18.31
N GLN A 107 -14.73 -12.03 17.59
CA GLN A 107 -15.93 -12.82 17.83
C GLN A 107 -15.71 -13.62 19.11
N GLU A 108 -16.42 -13.29 20.17
CA GLU A 108 -16.55 -14.18 21.32
C GLU A 108 -17.24 -15.47 20.87
N VAL A 109 -16.57 -16.60 21.06
CA VAL A 109 -17.09 -17.96 20.81
C VAL A 109 -17.96 -18.46 21.95
#